data_AF-A0A958S7J0-F1
#
_entry.id   AF-A0A958S7J0-F1
#
_cell.length_a   1.000
_cell.length_b   1.000
_cell.length_c   1.000
_cell.angle_alpha   90.00
_cell.angle_beta   90.00
_cell.angle_gamma   90.00
#
_symmetry.space_group_name_H-M   'P 1'
#
loop_
_entity.id
_entity.type
_entity.pdbx_description
1 polymer ?
#
loop_
_entity_poly.entity_id
_entity_poly.type
_entity_poly.pdbx_seq_one_letter_code
_entity_poly.pdbx_strand_id
1 'polypeptide(L)'
;MKLLYGLLFLISATASAYDLTDALEGIIYRTGNKIYFKSTGDFQYYKIRPTNAYVNRDIQQLESGDSLEASGYLEKSKSIFHIDSVHFVGLKKILGVWKDQTNNLFQFVNFEKLTVYLRPSTNRVHSMSSDYTPVKSFQYTITPNPSNDWSILINDNLSIQTGNLEFEKNNIKIHFINSETGEITKTVTLQRVF
;
A
#
# COMPACT_ATOMS: atom_id res chain seq x y z
N MET A 1 64.00 17.91 34.87
CA MET A 1 63.11 16.73 34.77
C MET A 1 61.69 17.16 35.14
N LYS A 2 60.84 17.43 34.16
CA LYS A 2 59.40 17.69 34.35
C LYS A 2 58.64 16.54 33.66
N LEU A 3 58.07 15.64 34.47
CA LEU A 3 57.05 14.69 34.03
C LEU A 3 55.72 15.32 34.42
N LEU A 4 54.99 15.87 33.45
CA LEU A 4 53.64 16.37 33.66
C LEU A 4 52.65 15.39 33.02
N TYR A 5 51.73 14.95 33.87
CA TYR A 5 50.79 13.86 33.71
C TYR A 5 49.82 14.07 32.55
N GLY A 6 49.52 12.95 31.89
CA GLY A 6 48.50 12.85 30.86
C GLY A 6 47.09 13.07 31.39
N LEU A 7 46.24 13.59 30.51
CA LEU A 7 44.81 13.49 30.60
C LEU A 7 44.27 13.34 29.17
N LEU A 8 44.26 12.10 28.67
CA LEU A 8 43.58 11.79 27.42
C LEU A 8 42.11 11.54 27.75
N PHE A 9 41.28 12.56 27.54
CA PHE A 9 39.82 12.41 27.59
C PHE A 9 39.39 11.53 26.41
N LEU A 10 39.07 10.26 26.68
CA LEU A 10 38.34 9.39 25.76
C LEU A 10 36.89 9.90 25.69
N ILE A 11 36.62 10.75 24.70
CA ILE A 11 35.24 11.10 24.31
C ILE A 11 34.67 9.86 23.62
N SER A 12 33.99 9.00 24.38
CA SER A 12 33.17 7.92 23.83
C SER A 12 31.91 8.57 23.24
N ALA A 13 32.00 9.05 22.00
CA ALA A 13 30.82 9.43 21.25
C ALA A 13 29.98 8.18 21.01
N THR A 14 28.88 8.03 21.75
CA THR A 14 27.83 7.06 21.43
C THR A 14 27.15 7.56 20.16
N ALA A 15 27.75 7.27 19.01
CA ALA A 15 27.12 7.44 17.72
C ALA A 15 25.89 6.52 17.70
N SER A 16 24.72 7.11 17.87
CA SER A 16 23.48 6.43 17.56
C SER A 16 23.49 6.23 16.05
N ALA A 17 23.71 4.99 15.60
CA ALA A 17 23.77 4.66 14.19
C ALA A 17 22.36 4.81 13.59
N TYR A 18 22.09 5.96 12.99
CA TYR A 18 20.95 6.14 12.10
C TYR A 18 21.34 5.55 10.75
N ASP A 19 20.58 4.58 10.28
CA ASP A 19 20.72 4.02 8.94
C ASP A 19 19.66 4.69 8.07
N LEU A 20 20.10 5.51 7.11
CA LEU A 20 19.23 6.06 6.07
C LEU A 20 18.85 4.93 5.14
N THR A 21 17.55 4.68 4.99
CA THR A 21 17.04 3.61 4.13
C THR A 21 16.29 4.22 2.96
N ASP A 22 16.72 3.90 1.73
CA ASP A 22 16.13 4.44 0.50
C ASP A 22 14.64 4.11 0.40
N ALA A 23 14.22 2.89 0.71
CA ALA A 23 12.83 2.50 0.95
C ALA A 23 12.79 1.17 1.72
N LEU A 24 11.81 0.99 2.59
CA LEU A 24 11.52 -0.26 3.28
C LEU A 24 10.11 -0.73 2.92
N GLU A 25 10.01 -2.00 2.54
CA GLU A 25 8.76 -2.69 2.31
C GLU A 25 8.43 -3.64 3.48
N GLY A 26 7.15 -3.73 3.82
CA GLY A 26 6.69 -4.59 4.89
C GLY A 26 5.19 -4.55 5.13
N ILE A 27 4.75 -5.26 6.17
CA ILE A 27 3.34 -5.42 6.51
C ILE A 27 3.01 -4.67 7.80
N ILE A 28 1.84 -4.05 7.84
CA ILE A 28 1.32 -3.34 9.00
C ILE A 28 0.69 -4.30 10.02
N TYR A 29 0.98 -4.08 11.30
CA TYR A 29 0.36 -4.76 12.43
C TYR A 29 -0.13 -3.74 13.45
N ARG A 30 -1.40 -3.83 13.84
CA ARG A 30 -2.01 -3.01 14.91
C ARG A 30 -2.27 -3.84 16.15
N THR A 31 -1.89 -3.27 17.30
CA THR A 31 -2.20 -3.81 18.63
C THR A 31 -2.70 -2.67 19.52
N GLY A 32 -4.02 -2.57 19.68
CA GLY A 32 -4.66 -1.40 20.29
C GLY A 32 -4.33 -0.13 19.48
N ASN A 33 -3.83 0.90 20.16
CA ASN A 33 -3.46 2.18 19.53
C ASN A 33 -2.03 2.21 18.96
N LYS A 34 -1.31 1.09 18.99
CA LYS A 34 0.07 1.01 18.49
C LYS A 34 0.10 0.40 17.10
N ILE A 35 0.90 1.00 16.23
CA ILE A 35 1.12 0.55 14.85
C ILE A 35 2.58 0.10 14.72
N TYR A 36 2.75 -1.10 14.18
CA TYR A 36 4.03 -1.74 13.93
C TYR A 36 4.17 -2.04 12.43
N PHE A 37 5.40 -1.99 11.95
CA PHE A 37 5.83 -2.36 10.61
C PHE A 37 6.70 -3.61 10.73
N LYS A 38 6.33 -4.68 10.04
CA LYS A 38 7.15 -5.88 9.90
C LYS A 38 7.88 -5.82 8.56
N SER A 39 9.18 -5.55 8.58
CA SER A 39 9.95 -5.46 7.33
C SER A 39 10.01 -6.81 6.63
N THR A 40 9.93 -6.81 5.30
CA THR A 40 10.10 -8.01 4.47
C THR A 40 11.55 -8.47 4.40
N GLY A 41 12.52 -7.55 4.57
CA GLY A 41 13.95 -7.84 4.43
C GLY A 41 14.55 -8.59 5.63
N ASP A 42 14.37 -8.04 6.83
CA ASP A 42 14.95 -8.59 8.07
C ASP A 42 13.93 -9.32 8.96
N PHE A 43 12.65 -9.33 8.57
CA PHE A 43 11.52 -9.90 9.31
C PHE A 43 11.34 -9.36 10.73
N GLN A 44 11.94 -8.21 11.05
CA GLN A 44 11.83 -7.55 12.35
C GLN A 44 10.60 -6.65 12.43
N TYR A 45 10.13 -6.45 13.66
CA TYR A 45 9.04 -5.54 13.97
C TYR A 45 9.59 -4.21 14.46
N TYR A 46 9.16 -3.14 13.80
CA TYR A 46 9.48 -1.78 14.16
C TYR A 46 8.23 -1.03 14.56
N LYS A 47 8.26 -0.30 15.67
CA LYS A 47 7.20 0.66 15.98
C LYS A 47 7.26 1.80 14.96
N ILE A 48 6.14 2.14 14.35
CA ILE A 48 6.07 3.26 13.41
C ILE A 48 6.03 4.58 14.17
N ARG A 49 6.81 5.55 13.72
CA ARG A 49 6.71 6.96 14.12
C ARG A 49 6.66 7.84 12.87
N PRO A 50 5.50 8.39 12.51
CA PRO A 50 5.41 9.36 11.43
C PRO A 50 6.19 10.63 11.79
N THR A 51 6.93 11.21 10.83
CA THR A 51 7.68 12.46 11.07
C THR A 51 6.87 13.71 10.76
N ASN A 52 5.73 13.58 10.06
CA ASN A 52 4.82 14.68 9.76
C ASN A 52 3.34 14.26 9.76
N ALA A 53 2.44 15.25 9.68
CA ALA A 53 1.00 15.05 9.78
C ALA A 53 0.41 14.27 8.58
N TYR A 54 0.98 14.44 7.38
CA TYR A 54 0.51 13.74 6.16
C TYR A 54 0.81 12.24 6.27
N VAL A 55 2.06 11.88 6.59
CA VAL A 55 2.43 10.48 6.84
C VAL A 55 1.61 9.90 7.98
N ASN A 56 1.39 10.65 9.06
CA ASN A 56 0.56 10.15 10.16
C ASN A 56 -0.85 9.81 9.67
N ARG A 57 -1.49 10.72 8.93
CA ARG A 57 -2.81 10.49 8.35
C ARG A 57 -2.83 9.24 7.46
N ASP A 58 -1.87 9.11 6.55
CA ASP A 58 -1.81 7.99 5.61
C ASP A 58 -1.61 6.66 6.35
N ILE A 59 -0.72 6.62 7.36
CA ILE A 59 -0.49 5.45 8.21
C ILE A 59 -1.73 5.09 9.05
N GLN A 60 -2.46 6.08 9.57
CA GLN A 60 -3.67 5.83 10.38
C GLN A 60 -4.76 5.11 9.57
N GLN A 61 -4.85 5.37 8.27
CA GLN A 61 -5.86 4.74 7.39
C GLN A 61 -5.60 3.26 7.07
N LEU A 62 -4.36 2.79 7.25
CA LEU A 62 -4.02 1.38 6.99
C LEU A 62 -4.75 0.47 7.99
N GLU A 63 -4.70 -0.83 7.78
CA GLU A 63 -5.19 -1.86 8.71
C GLU A 63 -4.14 -2.96 8.92
N SER A 64 -4.36 -3.85 9.89
CA SER A 64 -3.49 -5.00 10.09
C SER A 64 -3.52 -5.93 8.86
N GLY A 65 -2.36 -6.22 8.29
CA GLY A 65 -2.20 -7.03 7.09
C GLY A 65 -2.12 -6.23 5.79
N ASP A 66 -2.22 -4.90 5.85
CA ASP A 66 -1.88 -4.04 4.70
C ASP A 66 -0.38 -4.02 4.47
N SER A 67 0.04 -3.93 3.21
CA SER A 67 1.44 -3.69 2.83
C SER A 67 1.74 -2.19 2.80
N LEU A 68 2.98 -1.84 3.08
CA LEU A 68 3.51 -0.49 3.06
C LEU A 68 4.92 -0.50 2.47
N GLU A 69 5.16 0.39 1.52
CA GLU A 69 6.51 0.79 1.10
C GLU A 69 6.72 2.26 1.45
N ALA A 70 7.77 2.56 2.21
CA ALA A 70 8.01 3.90 2.75
C ALA A 70 9.50 4.19 2.94
N SER A 71 9.88 5.47 2.89
CA SER A 71 11.24 5.93 3.21
C SER A 71 11.30 6.61 4.57
N GLY A 72 12.51 6.61 5.13
CA GLY A 72 12.84 7.31 6.36
C GLY A 72 14.10 6.74 6.97
N TYR A 73 14.12 6.63 8.30
CA TYR A 73 15.29 6.11 9.01
C TYR A 73 14.91 5.16 10.15
N LEU A 74 15.75 4.14 10.35
CA LEU A 74 15.60 3.18 11.43
C LEU A 74 16.44 3.60 12.65
N GLU A 75 15.76 3.81 13.79
CA GLU A 75 16.40 3.91 15.09
C GLU A 75 16.52 2.49 15.68
N LYS A 76 17.51 1.73 15.18
CA LYS A 76 17.66 0.29 15.46
C LYS A 76 17.72 -0.05 16.95
N SER A 77 18.37 0.78 17.76
CA SER A 77 18.49 0.60 19.22
C SER A 77 17.15 0.63 19.96
N LYS A 78 16.11 1.25 19.37
CA LYS A 78 14.77 1.34 19.95
C LYS A 78 13.72 0.57 19.15
N SER A 79 14.12 -0.10 18.07
CA SER A 79 13.21 -0.74 17.11
C SER A 79 12.10 0.21 16.64
N ILE A 80 12.47 1.43 16.24
CA ILE A 80 11.53 2.44 15.73
C ILE A 80 11.87 2.76 14.29
N PHE A 81 10.86 2.72 13.42
CA PHE A 81 10.94 3.22 12.05
C PHE A 81 10.30 4.60 12.00
N HIS A 82 11.13 5.62 11.77
CA HIS A 82 10.68 6.98 11.55
C HIS A 82 10.41 7.15 10.06
N ILE A 83 9.16 7.44 9.71
CA ILE A 83 8.69 7.46 8.32
C ILE A 83 8.53 8.90 7.85
N ASP A 84 9.22 9.23 6.75
CA ASP A 84 9.21 10.55 6.11
C ASP A 84 8.25 10.62 4.91
N SER A 85 8.15 9.54 4.14
CA SER A 85 7.26 9.44 2.98
C SER A 85 6.72 8.03 2.79
N VAL A 86 5.46 7.94 2.37
CA VAL A 86 4.82 6.69 1.95
C VAL A 86 4.78 6.68 0.43
N HIS A 87 5.36 5.65 -0.19
CA HIS A 87 5.39 5.51 -1.65
C HIS A 87 4.20 4.71 -2.14
N PHE A 88 4.02 3.51 -1.57
CA PHE A 88 2.99 2.57 -1.99
C PHE A 88 2.32 1.91 -0.80
N VAL A 89 1.06 1.53 -0.99
CA VAL A 89 0.30 0.76 -0.02
C VAL A 89 -0.38 -0.43 -0.68
N GLY A 90 -0.42 -1.56 0.01
CA GLY A 90 -1.19 -2.73 -0.37
C GLY A 90 -2.39 -2.88 0.54
N LEU A 91 -3.57 -2.49 0.09
CA LEU A 91 -4.78 -2.53 0.92
C LEU A 91 -5.36 -3.95 0.94
N LYS A 92 -5.26 -4.67 2.05
CA LYS A 92 -5.78 -6.04 2.19
C LYS A 92 -7.27 -6.12 1.87
N LYS A 93 -8.04 -5.08 2.21
CA LYS A 93 -9.49 -5.01 1.94
C LYS A 93 -9.86 -5.05 0.46
N ILE A 94 -8.94 -4.71 -0.47
CA ILE A 94 -9.19 -4.81 -1.91
C ILE A 94 -9.05 -6.23 -2.44
N LEU A 95 -8.31 -7.10 -1.74
CA LEU A 95 -8.00 -8.43 -2.23
C LEU A 95 -9.25 -9.32 -2.34
N GLY A 96 -9.26 -10.18 -3.36
CA GLY A 96 -10.35 -11.11 -3.62
C GLY A 96 -11.14 -10.78 -4.89
N VAL A 97 -12.32 -11.40 -5.00
CA VAL A 97 -13.16 -11.35 -6.21
C VAL A 97 -14.30 -10.36 -6.01
N TRP A 98 -14.43 -9.46 -6.98
CA TRP A 98 -15.46 -8.46 -7.07
C TRP A 98 -16.22 -8.59 -8.37
N LYS A 99 -17.44 -8.09 -8.42
CA LYS A 99 -18.25 -8.03 -9.63
C LYS A 99 -18.69 -6.61 -9.94
N ASP A 100 -18.75 -6.26 -11.22
CA ASP A 100 -19.39 -5.02 -11.65
C ASP A 100 -20.90 -5.21 -11.87
N GLN A 101 -21.59 -4.13 -12.26
CA GLN A 101 -23.01 -4.14 -12.58
C GLN A 101 -23.37 -5.03 -13.78
N THR A 102 -22.41 -5.35 -14.64
CA THR A 102 -22.59 -6.22 -15.80
C THR A 102 -22.25 -7.68 -15.51
N ASN A 103 -21.90 -8.01 -14.26
CA ASN A 103 -21.44 -9.32 -13.78
C ASN A 103 -20.10 -9.79 -14.37
N ASN A 104 -19.26 -8.86 -14.84
CA ASN A 104 -17.84 -9.18 -15.05
C ASN A 104 -17.16 -9.31 -13.69
N LEU A 105 -16.16 -10.18 -13.59
CA LEU A 105 -15.41 -10.41 -12.36
C LEU A 105 -14.05 -9.69 -12.43
N PHE A 106 -13.69 -9.09 -11.31
CA PHE A 106 -12.44 -8.39 -11.08
C PHE A 106 -11.78 -9.06 -9.88
N GLN A 107 -10.65 -9.72 -10.09
CA GLN A 107 -9.91 -10.40 -9.04
C GLN A 107 -8.61 -9.63 -8.75
N PHE A 108 -8.55 -9.02 -7.57
CA PHE A 108 -7.30 -8.50 -7.01
C PHE A 108 -6.54 -9.68 -6.39
N VAL A 109 -5.58 -10.22 -7.13
CA VAL A 109 -4.87 -11.46 -6.82
C VAL A 109 -3.87 -11.24 -5.68
N ASN A 110 -3.14 -10.14 -5.75
CA ASN A 110 -2.19 -9.66 -4.76
C ASN A 110 -2.17 -8.11 -4.83
N PHE A 111 -1.24 -7.47 -4.14
CA PHE A 111 -1.17 -6.00 -4.07
C PHE A 111 -0.76 -5.29 -5.37
N GLU A 112 -0.46 -6.04 -6.43
CA GLU A 112 0.06 -5.50 -7.69
C GLU A 112 -0.70 -6.01 -8.92
N LYS A 113 -1.51 -7.08 -8.79
CA LYS A 113 -2.11 -7.78 -9.92
C LYS A 113 -3.63 -7.82 -9.82
N LEU A 114 -4.26 -7.29 -10.87
CA LEU A 114 -5.70 -7.36 -11.10
C LEU A 114 -5.96 -8.23 -12.34
N THR A 115 -6.88 -9.20 -12.24
CA THR A 115 -7.32 -10.01 -13.39
C THR A 115 -8.81 -9.79 -13.64
N VAL A 116 -9.19 -9.61 -14.89
CA VAL A 116 -10.58 -9.39 -15.31
C VAL A 116 -11.07 -10.61 -16.08
N TYR A 117 -12.25 -11.08 -15.68
CA TYR A 117 -12.97 -12.18 -16.32
C TYR A 117 -14.30 -11.64 -16.84
N LEU A 118 -14.54 -11.82 -18.13
CA LEU A 118 -15.81 -11.41 -18.72
C LEU A 118 -16.84 -12.51 -18.57
N ARG A 119 -18.09 -12.13 -18.30
CA ARG A 119 -19.21 -13.07 -18.37
C ARG A 119 -19.39 -13.51 -19.83
N PRO A 120 -19.54 -14.81 -20.11
CA PRO A 120 -19.78 -15.25 -21.48
C PRO A 120 -21.12 -14.70 -21.98
N SER A 121 -21.16 -14.22 -23.23
CA SER A 121 -22.36 -13.58 -23.79
C SER A 121 -23.50 -14.56 -24.08
N THR A 122 -23.26 -15.87 -23.95
CA THR A 122 -24.24 -16.91 -24.26
C THR A 122 -25.11 -17.22 -23.05
N ASN A 123 -26.44 -17.15 -23.22
CA ASN A 123 -27.48 -17.46 -22.22
C ASN A 123 -27.51 -18.93 -21.73
N ARG A 124 -26.43 -19.71 -21.88
CA ARG A 124 -26.37 -21.11 -21.44
C ARG A 124 -25.95 -21.17 -19.97
N VAL A 125 -26.94 -21.03 -19.10
CA VAL A 125 -26.81 -21.13 -17.64
C VAL A 125 -26.62 -22.59 -17.24
N HIS A 126 -25.47 -23.20 -17.54
CA HIS A 126 -25.13 -24.54 -17.03
C HIS A 126 -23.73 -24.52 -16.42
N SER A 127 -23.69 -24.23 -15.11
CA SER A 127 -22.54 -24.26 -14.18
C SER A 127 -21.74 -22.95 -14.02
N MET A 128 -21.79 -22.40 -12.81
CA MET A 128 -21.10 -21.17 -12.38
C MET A 128 -19.57 -21.26 -12.38
N SER A 129 -18.98 -22.46 -12.56
CA SER A 129 -17.54 -22.69 -12.35
C SER A 129 -16.70 -22.82 -13.63
N SER A 130 -17.32 -23.03 -14.80
CA SER A 130 -16.60 -23.25 -16.08
C SER A 130 -16.57 -22.05 -17.02
N ASP A 131 -17.28 -20.97 -16.69
CA ASP A 131 -17.78 -20.05 -17.70
C ASP A 131 -17.02 -18.71 -17.77
N TYR A 132 -16.17 -18.41 -16.78
CA TYR A 132 -15.39 -17.17 -16.75
C TYR A 132 -13.98 -17.40 -17.28
N THR A 133 -13.71 -16.88 -18.48
CA THR A 133 -12.36 -16.90 -19.07
C THR A 133 -11.60 -15.65 -18.64
N PRO A 134 -10.34 -15.75 -18.15
CA PRO A 134 -9.52 -14.57 -17.90
C PRO A 134 -9.25 -13.88 -19.24
N VAL A 135 -9.68 -12.62 -19.35
CA VAL A 135 -9.56 -11.86 -20.60
C VAL A 135 -8.36 -10.93 -20.55
N LYS A 136 -8.05 -10.39 -19.36
CA LYS A 136 -6.96 -9.44 -19.22
C LYS A 136 -6.37 -9.44 -17.81
N SER A 137 -5.06 -9.28 -17.72
CA SER A 137 -4.34 -9.00 -16.48
C SER A 137 -3.78 -7.59 -16.55
N PHE A 138 -3.87 -6.89 -15.44
CA PHE A 138 -3.35 -5.54 -15.24
C PHE A 138 -2.38 -5.56 -14.09
N GLN A 139 -1.38 -4.69 -14.16
CA GLN A 139 -0.63 -4.27 -12.99
C GLN A 139 -1.32 -3.07 -12.36
N TYR A 140 -1.27 -2.97 -11.04
CA TYR A 140 -1.77 -1.79 -10.36
C TYR A 140 -0.90 -1.41 -9.17
N THR A 141 -1.02 -0.16 -8.76
CA THR A 141 -0.31 0.40 -7.63
C THR A 141 -1.25 1.36 -6.91
N ILE A 142 -1.23 1.34 -5.58
CA ILE A 142 -2.04 2.26 -4.76
C ILE A 142 -1.10 3.20 -3.99
N THR A 143 -1.39 4.49 -4.02
CA THR A 143 -0.63 5.54 -3.34
C THR A 143 -1.54 6.43 -2.49
N PRO A 144 -1.03 7.07 -1.43
CA PRO A 144 -1.80 8.07 -0.70
C PRO A 144 -2.20 9.26 -1.61
N ASN A 145 -3.42 9.76 -1.44
CA ASN A 145 -3.89 10.98 -2.08
C ASN A 145 -3.97 12.13 -1.04
N PRO A 146 -3.55 13.36 -1.38
CA PRO A 146 -3.72 14.54 -0.52
C PRO A 146 -5.13 14.73 0.06
N SER A 147 -6.17 14.32 -0.67
CA SER A 147 -7.58 14.43 -0.27
C SER A 147 -8.05 13.41 0.77
N ASN A 148 -7.13 12.68 1.42
CA ASN A 148 -7.43 11.62 2.39
C ASN A 148 -8.12 10.38 1.77
N ASP A 149 -7.88 10.15 0.49
CA ASP A 149 -8.29 8.95 -0.23
C ASP A 149 -7.06 8.18 -0.74
N TRP A 150 -7.30 7.06 -1.43
CA TRP A 150 -6.25 6.30 -2.09
C TRP A 150 -6.32 6.54 -3.59
N SER A 151 -5.18 6.85 -4.21
CA SER A 151 -5.06 6.86 -5.66
C SER A 151 -4.67 5.47 -6.15
N ILE A 152 -5.25 5.03 -7.26
CA ILE A 152 -4.88 3.79 -7.95
C ILE A 152 -4.39 4.12 -9.35
N LEU A 153 -3.24 3.57 -9.70
CA LEU A 153 -2.74 3.55 -11.06
C LEU A 153 -2.86 2.12 -11.57
N ILE A 154 -3.56 1.92 -12.69
CA ILE A 154 -3.75 0.62 -13.35
C ILE A 154 -3.08 0.72 -14.71
N ASN A 155 -2.15 -0.20 -15.00
CA ASN A 155 -1.58 -0.33 -16.33
C ASN A 155 -1.98 -1.65 -16.97
N ASP A 156 -2.13 -1.59 -18.28
CA ASP A 156 -1.78 -2.70 -19.15
C ASP A 156 -0.60 -2.28 -20.03
N ASN A 157 -0.04 -3.21 -20.80
CA ASN A 157 1.08 -2.94 -21.70
C ASN A 157 0.78 -1.88 -22.80
N LEU A 158 -0.44 -1.34 -22.88
CA LEU A 158 -0.90 -0.42 -23.92
C LEU A 158 -1.39 0.93 -23.35
N SER A 159 -1.78 0.99 -22.08
CA SER A 159 -2.45 2.14 -21.48
C SER A 159 -2.27 2.18 -19.97
N ILE A 160 -2.22 3.41 -19.45
CA ILE A 160 -2.21 3.68 -18.01
C ILE A 160 -3.48 4.46 -17.69
N GLN A 161 -4.17 4.06 -16.64
CA GLN A 161 -5.32 4.75 -16.09
C GLN A 161 -5.08 5.09 -14.64
N THR A 162 -5.44 6.30 -14.25
CA THR A 162 -5.37 6.77 -12.87
C THR A 162 -6.79 6.98 -12.34
N GLY A 163 -7.01 6.66 -11.07
CA GLY A 163 -8.28 6.94 -10.42
C GLY A 163 -8.16 7.07 -8.91
N ASN A 164 -9.25 7.47 -8.28
CA ASN A 164 -9.39 7.51 -6.82
C ASN A 164 -10.24 6.34 -6.36
N LEU A 165 -9.85 5.72 -5.24
CA LEU A 165 -10.55 4.62 -4.60
C LEU A 165 -11.40 5.14 -3.44
N GLU A 166 -12.69 4.83 -3.50
CA GLU A 166 -13.62 4.99 -2.39
C GLU A 166 -14.06 3.61 -1.90
N PHE A 167 -13.93 3.37 -0.60
CA PHE A 167 -14.33 2.11 0.02
C PHE A 167 -15.62 2.28 0.82
N GLU A 168 -16.61 1.46 0.48
CA GLU A 168 -17.81 1.24 1.27
C GLU A 168 -17.79 -0.20 1.83
N LYS A 169 -18.68 -0.51 2.79
CA LYS A 169 -18.69 -1.78 3.51
C LYS A 169 -18.50 -3.02 2.62
N ASN A 170 -19.21 -3.09 1.48
CA ASN A 170 -19.14 -4.21 0.53
C ASN A 170 -18.88 -3.76 -0.92
N ASN A 171 -18.53 -2.49 -1.12
CA ASN A 171 -18.32 -1.94 -2.45
C ASN A 171 -17.00 -1.18 -2.52
N ILE A 172 -16.44 -1.14 -3.72
CA ILE A 172 -15.36 -0.25 -4.10
C ILE A 172 -15.85 0.58 -5.27
N LYS A 173 -15.67 1.90 -5.20
CA LYS A 173 -15.78 2.76 -6.37
C LYS A 173 -14.40 3.19 -6.80
N ILE A 174 -14.16 3.10 -8.09
CA ILE A 174 -12.96 3.62 -8.75
C ILE A 174 -13.41 4.77 -9.63
N HIS A 175 -13.05 5.99 -9.25
CA HIS A 175 -13.28 7.19 -10.04
C HIS A 175 -12.05 7.43 -10.91
N PHE A 176 -12.08 6.95 -12.15
CA PHE A 176 -11.03 7.21 -13.12
C PHE A 176 -11.04 8.68 -13.51
N ILE A 177 -9.86 9.27 -13.55
CA ILE A 177 -9.67 10.70 -13.80
C ILE A 177 -8.81 10.92 -15.03
N ASN A 178 -9.05 12.04 -15.72
CA ASN A 178 -8.10 12.57 -16.68
C ASN A 178 -6.91 13.15 -15.88
N SER A 179 -5.69 12.68 -16.15
CA SER A 179 -4.49 13.10 -15.42
C SER A 179 -4.09 14.55 -15.66
N GLU A 180 -4.53 15.17 -16.76
CA GLU A 180 -4.25 16.56 -17.11
C GLU A 180 -5.25 17.52 -16.46
N THR A 181 -6.54 17.17 -16.46
CA THR A 181 -7.61 18.06 -15.98
C THR A 181 -8.11 17.75 -14.57
N GLY A 182 -7.85 16.54 -14.07
CA GLY A 182 -8.40 16.03 -12.80
C GLY A 182 -9.89 15.65 -12.87
N GLU A 183 -10.54 15.79 -14.03
CA GLU A 183 -11.95 15.48 -14.19
C GLU A 183 -12.22 13.97 -14.15
N ILE A 184 -13.32 13.57 -13.51
CA ILE A 184 -13.77 12.18 -13.50
C ILE A 184 -14.27 11.81 -14.90
N THR A 185 -13.57 10.88 -15.55
CA THR A 185 -13.93 10.36 -16.88
C THR A 185 -14.86 9.16 -16.81
N LYS A 186 -14.72 8.34 -15.75
CA LYS A 186 -15.51 7.13 -15.56
C LYS A 186 -15.56 6.75 -14.08
N THR A 187 -16.70 6.21 -13.65
CA THR A 187 -16.80 5.56 -12.34
C THR A 187 -17.10 4.07 -12.55
N VAL A 188 -16.30 3.21 -11.93
CA VAL A 188 -16.56 1.77 -11.86
C VAL A 188 -16.93 1.42 -10.44
N THR A 189 -18.06 0.73 -10.26
CA THR A 189 -18.50 0.22 -8.97
C THR A 189 -18.37 -1.29 -8.95
N LEU A 190 -17.65 -1.78 -7.95
CA LEU A 190 -17.34 -3.19 -7.73
C LEU A 190 -17.99 -3.63 -6.42
N GLN A 191 -18.78 -4.70 -6.47
CA GLN A 191 -19.39 -5.32 -5.30
C GLN A 191 -18.65 -6.61 -4.96
N ARG A 192 -18.37 -6.83 -3.67
CA ARG A 192 -17.71 -8.04 -3.19
C ARG A 192 -18.57 -9.28 -3.48
N VAL A 193 -17.96 -10.34 -4.02
CA VAL A 193 -18.65 -11.61 -4.30
C VAL A 193 -18.62 -12.54 -3.08
N PHE A 194 -17.52 -12.51 -2.32
CA PHE A 194 -17.28 -13.33 -1.13
C PHE A 194 -16.59 -12.52 -0.02
#